data_AF-A0A3B8UEK2-F1
#
_entry.id   AF-A0A3B8UEK2-F1
#
_cell.length_a   1.000
_cell.length_b   1.000
_cell.length_c   1.000
_cell.angle_alpha   90.00
_cell.angle_beta   90.00
_cell.angle_gamma   90.00
#
_symmetry.space_group_name_H-M   'P 1'
#
loop_
_entity.id
_entity.type
_entity.pdbx_description
1 polymer ?
#
loop_
_entity_poly.entity_id
_entity_poly.type
_entity_poly.pdbx_seq_one_letter_code
_entity_poly.pdbx_strand_id
1 'polypeptide(L)'
;MPAFQGALMKITSKMLTISPYVSVAWKEISSLHTKMDDFSQPIALVITLKNLTQVEVPHLDSMALDEIFHAFARHNEQDKPEENKPPENPLQFSLPLKQITPGIPVHAATAHNPQQANFPILPPEVLEKVTQIAKIFGLEDTSLLPKAEPHCNCVHCQIVRSIHGDAPESPHAEEVISVEDLTFRGWDIKQTSDKLYVVANPLDANEQYTVFLGEPLGCTCGHKNCEHIKAVLST
;
A
#
# COMPACT_ATOMS: atom_id res chain seq x y z
N MET A 1 51.58 1.34 -19.07
CA MET A 1 50.15 1.26 -19.37
C MET A 1 49.72 -0.18 -19.17
N PRO A 2 49.03 -0.55 -18.09
CA PRO A 2 48.59 -1.92 -17.92
C PRO A 2 47.37 -2.16 -18.79
N ALA A 3 47.42 -3.25 -19.57
CA ALA A 3 46.32 -3.73 -20.38
C ALA A 3 45.13 -4.04 -19.46
N PHE A 4 43.97 -3.42 -19.74
CA PHE A 4 42.71 -3.79 -19.12
C PHE A 4 42.38 -5.22 -19.55
N GLN A 5 42.67 -6.16 -18.65
CA GLN A 5 42.30 -7.55 -18.78
C GLN A 5 40.78 -7.60 -18.60
N GLY A 6 40.06 -7.82 -19.70
CA GLY A 6 38.60 -7.86 -19.70
C GLY A 6 38.09 -8.77 -18.58
N ALA A 7 37.08 -8.30 -17.84
CA ALA A 7 36.49 -9.05 -16.76
C ALA A 7 36.05 -10.42 -17.30
N LEU A 8 36.64 -11.51 -16.77
CA LEU A 8 36.23 -12.85 -17.15
C LEU A 8 34.92 -13.17 -16.43
N MET A 9 33.86 -13.18 -17.20
CA MET A 9 32.49 -13.32 -16.74
C MET A 9 31.94 -14.69 -17.08
N LYS A 10 31.26 -15.30 -16.11
CA LYS A 10 30.59 -16.59 -16.26
C LYS A 10 29.27 -16.56 -15.51
N ILE A 11 28.18 -16.60 -16.27
CA ILE A 11 26.81 -16.75 -15.77
C ILE A 11 26.40 -18.21 -15.93
N THR A 12 25.91 -18.82 -14.86
CA THR A 12 25.31 -20.16 -14.89
C THR A 12 23.95 -20.11 -14.23
N SER A 13 23.17 -21.19 -14.27
CA SER A 13 21.87 -21.26 -13.57
C SER A 13 22.00 -21.22 -12.03
N LYS A 14 23.20 -21.44 -11.48
CA LYS A 14 23.41 -21.54 -10.02
C LYS A 14 24.27 -20.42 -9.44
N MET A 15 25.18 -19.87 -10.24
CA MET A 15 26.18 -18.90 -9.78
C MET A 15 26.47 -17.82 -10.80
N LEU A 16 26.80 -16.64 -10.27
CA LEU A 16 27.36 -15.50 -10.96
C LEU A 16 28.84 -15.36 -10.60
N THR A 17 29.71 -15.41 -11.60
CA THR A 17 31.14 -15.13 -11.44
C THR A 17 31.54 -13.98 -12.36
N ILE A 18 32.02 -12.89 -11.79
CA ILE A 18 32.61 -11.76 -12.51
C ILE A 18 33.99 -11.51 -11.90
N SER A 19 35.03 -12.00 -12.56
CA SER A 19 36.40 -11.88 -12.04
C SER A 19 36.96 -10.47 -12.30
N PRO A 20 37.70 -9.89 -11.34
CA PRO A 20 38.08 -10.41 -10.01
C PRO A 20 37.07 -10.06 -8.88
N TYR A 21 35.93 -9.48 -9.22
CA TYR A 21 35.04 -8.82 -8.26
C TYR A 21 34.20 -9.77 -7.39
N VAL A 22 33.55 -10.77 -8.01
CA VAL A 22 32.57 -11.60 -7.30
C VAL A 22 32.49 -13.02 -7.87
N SER A 23 32.28 -13.99 -7.00
CA SER A 23 31.87 -15.35 -7.37
C SER A 23 30.90 -15.88 -6.34
N VAL A 24 29.60 -15.75 -6.59
CA VAL A 24 28.53 -16.03 -5.63
C VAL A 24 27.41 -16.85 -6.25
N ALA A 25 26.73 -17.65 -5.43
CA ALA A 25 25.50 -18.31 -5.85
C ALA A 25 24.35 -17.30 -5.92
N TRP A 26 23.44 -17.46 -6.89
CA TRP A 26 22.33 -16.52 -7.07
C TRP A 26 21.46 -16.38 -5.82
N LYS A 27 21.23 -17.49 -5.11
CA LYS A 27 20.50 -17.53 -3.83
C LYS A 27 21.13 -16.67 -2.73
N GLU A 28 22.39 -16.27 -2.84
CA GLU A 28 23.07 -15.42 -1.84
C GLU A 28 22.99 -13.93 -2.21
N ILE A 29 22.50 -13.61 -3.41
CA ILE A 29 22.27 -12.24 -3.86
C ILE A 29 20.88 -11.79 -3.39
N SER A 30 20.84 -10.64 -2.72
CA SER A 30 19.61 -10.00 -2.25
C SER A 30 19.04 -9.06 -3.31
N SER A 31 19.90 -8.22 -3.92
CA SER A 31 19.48 -7.26 -4.94
C SER A 31 20.62 -6.92 -5.90
N LEU A 32 20.25 -6.56 -7.13
CA LEU A 32 21.14 -6.02 -8.15
C LEU A 32 20.61 -4.65 -8.58
N HIS A 33 21.47 -3.66 -8.71
CA HIS A 33 21.13 -2.38 -9.31
C HIS A 33 22.35 -1.74 -9.96
N THR A 34 22.12 -0.78 -10.85
CA THR A 34 23.19 -0.06 -11.54
C THR A 34 23.34 1.33 -10.96
N LYS A 35 24.56 1.72 -10.62
CA LYS A 35 24.92 3.06 -10.19
C LYS A 35 25.08 3.94 -11.42
N MET A 36 24.27 4.99 -11.52
CA MET A 36 24.30 5.93 -12.63
C MET A 36 25.21 7.13 -12.31
N ASP A 37 25.81 7.74 -13.32
CA ASP A 37 26.48 9.05 -13.20
C ASP A 37 25.46 10.20 -13.28
N ASP A 38 25.96 11.43 -13.10
CA ASP A 38 25.17 12.66 -13.22
C ASP A 38 24.53 12.84 -14.61
N PHE A 39 25.01 12.12 -15.62
CA PHE A 39 24.52 12.11 -17.00
C PHE A 39 23.67 10.86 -17.33
N SER A 40 23.20 10.13 -16.31
CA SER A 40 22.37 8.93 -16.43
C SER A 40 23.03 7.75 -17.19
N GLN A 41 24.35 7.67 -17.17
CA GLN A 41 25.12 6.55 -17.72
C GLN A 41 25.50 5.56 -16.62
N PRO A 42 25.43 4.24 -16.88
CA PRO A 42 25.81 3.23 -15.90
C PRO A 42 27.32 3.24 -15.64
N ILE A 43 27.73 3.56 -14.41
CA ILE A 43 29.14 3.54 -13.98
C ILE A 43 29.54 2.14 -13.50
N ALA A 44 28.69 1.52 -12.67
CA ALA A 44 28.99 0.26 -12.01
C ALA A 44 27.72 -0.54 -11.68
N LEU A 45 27.82 -1.86 -11.74
CA LEU A 45 26.83 -2.76 -11.16
C LEU A 45 27.09 -2.90 -9.67
N VAL A 46 26.05 -2.74 -8.86
CA VAL A 46 26.09 -2.93 -7.41
C VAL A 46 25.34 -4.20 -7.06
N ILE A 47 26.07 -5.14 -6.45
CA ILE A 47 25.56 -6.45 -6.02
C ILE A 47 25.46 -6.44 -4.50
N THR A 48 24.24 -6.50 -3.97
CA THR A 48 24.00 -6.62 -2.52
C THR A 48 23.74 -8.07 -2.18
N LEU A 49 24.56 -8.64 -1.31
CA LEU A 49 24.40 -10.01 -0.81
C LEU A 49 23.45 -10.04 0.40
N LYS A 50 22.94 -11.23 0.76
CA LYS A 50 22.05 -11.44 1.92
C LYS A 50 22.69 -11.05 3.26
N ASN A 51 24.00 -11.10 3.35
CA ASN A 51 24.77 -10.63 4.51
C ASN A 51 25.00 -9.10 4.51
N LEU A 52 24.29 -8.36 3.65
CA LEU A 52 24.40 -6.90 3.45
C LEU A 52 25.75 -6.43 2.88
N THR A 53 26.62 -7.35 2.45
CA THR A 53 27.87 -6.96 1.76
C THR A 53 27.53 -6.45 0.36
N GLN A 54 28.09 -5.30 0.00
CA GLN A 54 27.93 -4.72 -1.33
C GLN A 54 29.23 -4.86 -2.12
N VAL A 55 29.11 -5.32 -3.36
CA VAL A 55 30.23 -5.43 -4.31
C VAL A 55 29.92 -4.54 -5.52
N GLU A 56 30.79 -3.57 -5.78
CA GLU A 56 30.71 -2.73 -6.97
C GLU A 56 31.59 -3.31 -8.09
N VAL A 57 30.98 -3.53 -9.26
CA VAL A 57 31.63 -4.02 -10.48
C VAL A 57 31.59 -2.92 -11.54
N PRO A 58 32.69 -2.20 -11.76
CA PRO A 58 32.76 -1.14 -12.75
C PRO A 58 32.93 -1.68 -14.18
N HIS A 59 32.58 -0.85 -15.16
CA HIS A 59 32.90 -1.07 -16.59
C HIS A 59 32.33 -2.36 -17.20
N LEU A 60 31.15 -2.80 -16.75
CA LEU A 60 30.39 -3.81 -17.47
C LEU A 60 29.74 -3.17 -18.71
N ASP A 61 29.80 -3.86 -19.85
CA ASP A 61 29.06 -3.43 -21.03
C ASP A 61 27.55 -3.67 -20.85
N SER A 62 26.74 -2.99 -21.67
CA SER A 62 25.28 -3.08 -21.57
C SER A 62 24.78 -4.50 -21.80
N MET A 63 25.44 -5.26 -22.69
CA MET A 63 25.09 -6.63 -23.01
C MET A 63 25.31 -7.57 -21.81
N ALA A 64 26.43 -7.43 -21.08
CA ALA A 64 26.69 -8.18 -19.87
C ALA A 64 25.73 -7.81 -18.74
N LEU A 65 25.43 -6.51 -18.58
CA LEU A 65 24.43 -6.06 -17.59
C LEU A 65 23.08 -6.73 -17.85
N ASP A 66 22.60 -6.67 -19.10
CA ASP A 66 21.34 -7.30 -19.49
C ASP A 66 21.37 -8.80 -19.20
N GLU A 67 22.45 -9.50 -19.54
CA GLU A 67 22.57 -10.94 -19.29
C GLU A 67 22.50 -11.28 -17.80
N ILE A 68 23.15 -10.48 -16.95
CA ILE A 68 23.12 -10.63 -15.48
C ILE A 68 21.70 -10.43 -14.95
N PHE A 69 21.02 -9.35 -15.34
CA PHE A 69 19.65 -9.08 -14.89
C PHE A 69 18.67 -10.17 -15.35
N HIS A 70 18.79 -10.62 -16.59
CA HIS A 70 17.97 -11.72 -17.12
C HIS A 70 18.24 -13.05 -16.41
N ALA A 71 19.49 -13.32 -16.02
CA ALA A 71 19.83 -14.52 -15.27
C ALA A 71 19.30 -14.48 -13.83
N PHE A 72 19.39 -13.31 -13.17
CA PHE A 72 18.86 -13.11 -11.82
C PHE A 72 17.32 -13.21 -11.78
N ALA A 73 16.63 -12.60 -12.75
CA ALA A 73 15.18 -12.70 -12.88
C ALA A 73 14.72 -14.16 -13.03
N ARG A 74 15.36 -14.91 -13.93
CA ARG A 74 15.09 -16.35 -14.13
C ARG A 74 15.31 -17.17 -12.85
N HIS A 75 16.34 -16.87 -12.06
CA HIS A 75 16.58 -17.56 -10.80
C HIS A 75 15.45 -17.30 -9.79
N ASN A 76 15.02 -16.05 -9.65
CA ASN A 76 13.95 -15.68 -8.72
C ASN A 76 12.58 -16.24 -9.13
N GLU A 77 12.36 -16.50 -10.42
CA GLU A 77 11.16 -17.17 -10.92
C GLU A 77 11.17 -18.69 -10.63
N GLN A 78 12.33 -19.33 -10.59
CA GLN A 78 12.46 -20.78 -10.34
C GLN A 78 12.26 -21.19 -8.86
N ASP A 79 12.54 -20.29 -7.91
CA ASP A 79 12.32 -20.53 -6.47
C ASP A 79 10.86 -20.28 -6.04
N LYS A 80 9.96 -19.90 -6.96
CA LYS A 80 8.51 -19.91 -6.71
C LYS A 80 7.98 -21.34 -6.93
N PRO A 81 7.26 -21.95 -5.97
CA PRO A 81 6.47 -23.15 -6.27
C PRO A 81 5.57 -22.85 -7.47
N GLU A 82 5.44 -23.80 -8.41
CA GLU A 82 4.73 -23.64 -9.68
C GLU A 82 3.39 -22.90 -9.54
N GLU A 83 3.44 -21.59 -9.69
CA GLU A 83 2.29 -20.74 -9.91
C GLU A 83 2.71 -19.73 -10.98
N ASN A 84 2.25 -20.04 -12.20
CA ASN A 84 2.22 -19.21 -13.40
C ASN A 84 3.55 -18.98 -14.15
N LYS A 85 3.66 -19.66 -15.30
CA LYS A 85 4.51 -19.20 -16.42
C LYS A 85 4.19 -17.72 -16.74
N PRO A 86 5.19 -16.85 -16.92
CA PRO A 86 4.93 -15.52 -17.45
C PRO A 86 4.51 -15.64 -18.93
N PRO A 87 3.46 -14.95 -19.39
CA PRO A 87 3.21 -14.83 -20.81
C PRO A 87 4.30 -13.95 -21.44
N GLU A 88 4.89 -14.45 -22.52
CA GLU A 88 5.73 -13.69 -23.44
C GLU A 88 4.89 -12.58 -24.07
N ASN A 89 4.80 -11.41 -23.43
CA ASN A 89 4.53 -10.09 -24.02
C ASN A 89 4.38 -9.03 -22.91
N PRO A 90 5.19 -7.96 -22.88
CA PRO A 90 5.18 -6.98 -21.79
C PRO A 90 3.95 -6.05 -21.75
N LEU A 91 2.96 -6.24 -22.62
CA LEU A 91 1.72 -5.46 -22.66
C LEU A 91 0.47 -6.31 -22.98
N GLN A 92 0.41 -7.54 -22.48
CA GLN A 92 -0.90 -8.18 -22.31
C GLN A 92 -1.54 -7.65 -21.03
N PHE A 93 -2.23 -6.52 -21.15
CA PHE A 93 -3.45 -6.35 -20.36
C PHE A 93 -4.32 -7.56 -20.68
N SER A 94 -4.32 -8.55 -19.80
CA SER A 94 -5.22 -9.70 -19.85
C SER A 94 -6.63 -9.23 -19.48
N LEU A 95 -7.23 -8.37 -20.31
CA LEU A 95 -8.66 -8.41 -20.49
C LEU A 95 -8.94 -9.76 -21.18
N PRO A 96 -9.73 -10.66 -20.57
CA PRO A 96 -10.01 -11.97 -21.13
C PRO A 96 -11.08 -11.78 -22.19
N LEU A 97 -10.75 -11.07 -23.27
CA LEU A 97 -11.66 -10.87 -24.40
C LEU A 97 -11.51 -12.01 -25.40
N LYS A 98 -11.58 -13.23 -24.88
CA LYS A 98 -11.51 -14.44 -25.68
C LYS A 98 -12.64 -15.38 -25.29
N GLN A 99 -13.88 -14.89 -25.33
CA GLN A 99 -15.10 -15.69 -25.43
C GLN A 99 -16.33 -14.78 -25.51
N ILE A 100 -16.60 -14.23 -26.70
CA ILE A 100 -17.96 -13.81 -27.07
C ILE A 100 -18.73 -15.10 -27.42
N THR A 101 -19.03 -15.88 -26.39
CA THR A 101 -19.97 -17.01 -26.43
C THR A 101 -21.08 -16.69 -25.46
N PRO A 102 -22.35 -16.72 -25.89
CA PRO A 102 -23.46 -16.39 -25.02
C PRO A 102 -23.54 -17.45 -23.91
N GLY A 103 -23.35 -17.03 -22.65
CA GLY A 103 -23.64 -17.87 -21.48
C GLY A 103 -22.48 -18.27 -20.56
N ILE A 104 -21.31 -17.63 -20.61
CA ILE A 104 -20.23 -17.86 -19.61
C ILE A 104 -19.91 -16.54 -18.88
N PRO A 105 -19.95 -16.49 -17.54
CA PRO A 105 -19.81 -15.26 -16.77
C PRO A 105 -18.41 -14.67 -16.90
N VAL A 106 -18.35 -13.39 -17.24
CA VAL A 106 -17.16 -12.53 -17.33
C VAL A 106 -16.58 -12.30 -15.93
N HIS A 107 -15.92 -13.30 -15.32
CA HIS A 107 -15.44 -13.21 -13.93
C HIS A 107 -14.00 -13.63 -13.68
N ALA A 108 -13.16 -13.82 -14.71
CA ALA A 108 -11.89 -14.53 -14.53
C ALA A 108 -10.57 -13.76 -14.73
N ALA A 109 -10.53 -12.42 -14.75
CA ALA A 109 -9.21 -11.74 -14.78
C ALA A 109 -9.07 -10.43 -13.99
N THR A 110 -10.17 -9.78 -13.62
CA THR A 110 -10.16 -8.80 -12.52
C THR A 110 -11.43 -9.04 -11.73
N ALA A 111 -11.35 -9.87 -10.70
CA ALA A 111 -12.40 -9.91 -9.71
C ALA A 111 -12.12 -8.81 -8.69
N HIS A 112 -13.17 -8.34 -8.00
CA HIS A 112 -13.00 -7.55 -6.79
C HIS A 112 -11.90 -8.20 -5.91
N ASN A 113 -10.93 -7.38 -5.47
CA ASN A 113 -9.89 -7.81 -4.53
C ASN A 113 -10.09 -7.08 -3.20
N PRO A 114 -10.60 -7.76 -2.16
CA PRO A 114 -10.84 -7.13 -0.85
C PRO A 114 -9.57 -6.58 -0.21
N GLN A 115 -8.40 -7.20 -0.47
CA GLN A 115 -7.12 -6.75 0.07
C GLN A 115 -6.70 -5.39 -0.48
N GLN A 116 -7.30 -4.96 -1.59
CA GLN A 116 -7.08 -3.67 -2.23
C GLN A 116 -8.29 -2.74 -2.07
N ALA A 117 -9.22 -3.01 -1.15
CA ALA A 117 -10.42 -2.20 -1.00
C ALA A 117 -10.14 -0.71 -0.71
N ASN A 118 -9.00 -0.39 -0.12
CA ASN A 118 -8.59 1.00 0.17
C ASN A 118 -7.48 1.51 -0.75
N PHE A 119 -7.34 0.94 -1.95
CA PHE A 119 -6.34 1.39 -2.91
C PHE A 119 -6.59 2.86 -3.29
N PRO A 120 -5.55 3.70 -3.50
CA PRO A 120 -5.73 5.09 -3.89
C PRO A 120 -6.46 5.21 -5.24
N ILE A 121 -7.09 6.36 -5.46
CA ILE A 121 -7.74 6.66 -6.75
C ILE A 121 -6.69 6.63 -7.86
N LEU A 122 -6.97 5.88 -8.92
CA LEU A 122 -6.13 5.79 -10.11
C LEU A 122 -6.11 7.14 -10.85
N PRO A 123 -4.98 7.50 -11.49
CA PRO A 123 -4.92 8.73 -12.26
C PRO A 123 -6.03 8.79 -13.33
N PRO A 124 -6.66 9.96 -13.53
CA PRO A 124 -7.80 10.09 -14.44
C PRO A 124 -7.44 9.70 -15.88
N GLU A 125 -6.21 9.97 -16.31
CA GLU A 125 -5.69 9.55 -17.61
C GLU A 125 -5.71 8.02 -17.79
N VAL A 126 -5.44 7.25 -16.72
CA VAL A 126 -5.46 5.79 -16.76
C VAL A 126 -6.90 5.30 -16.91
N LEU A 127 -7.82 5.86 -16.12
CA LEU A 127 -9.24 5.50 -16.17
C LEU A 127 -9.84 5.82 -17.55
N GLU A 128 -9.52 6.98 -18.12
CA GLU A 128 -9.96 7.38 -19.45
C GLU A 128 -9.48 6.40 -20.54
N LYS A 129 -8.19 6.04 -20.54
CA LYS A 129 -7.65 5.06 -21.48
C LYS A 129 -8.32 3.70 -21.35
N VAL A 130 -8.57 3.24 -20.12
CA VAL A 130 -9.25 1.96 -19.89
C VAL A 130 -10.69 2.01 -20.43
N THR A 131 -11.42 3.10 -20.21
CA THR A 131 -12.77 3.28 -20.76
C THR A 131 -12.76 3.37 -22.30
N GLN A 132 -11.77 4.03 -22.91
CA GLN A 132 -11.62 4.06 -24.38
C GLN A 132 -11.36 2.66 -24.94
N ILE A 133 -10.49 1.88 -24.30
CA ILE A 133 -10.21 0.50 -24.67
C ILE A 133 -11.47 -0.37 -24.54
N ALA A 134 -12.23 -0.22 -23.45
CA ALA A 134 -13.49 -0.95 -23.25
C ALA A 134 -14.52 -0.68 -24.36
N LYS A 135 -14.62 0.57 -24.84
CA LYS A 135 -15.47 0.95 -25.99
C LYS A 135 -15.03 0.27 -27.28
N ILE A 136 -13.73 0.26 -27.58
CA ILE A 136 -13.17 -0.42 -28.76
C ILE A 136 -13.56 -1.91 -28.78
N PHE A 137 -13.67 -2.51 -27.61
CA PHE A 137 -14.04 -3.92 -27.45
C PHE A 137 -15.55 -4.17 -27.31
N GLY A 138 -16.40 -3.15 -27.51
CA GLY A 138 -17.84 -3.29 -27.51
C GLY A 138 -18.47 -3.45 -26.12
N LEU A 139 -17.76 -3.08 -25.04
CA LEU A 139 -18.28 -3.10 -23.66
C LEU A 139 -19.07 -1.82 -23.34
N GLU A 140 -19.76 -1.27 -24.33
CA GLU A 140 -20.54 -0.03 -24.20
C GLU A 140 -21.87 -0.27 -23.49
N ASP A 141 -22.40 -1.51 -23.58
CA ASP A 141 -23.58 -1.92 -22.83
C ASP A 141 -23.20 -2.25 -21.39
N THR A 142 -23.17 -1.22 -20.56
CA THR A 142 -22.87 -1.30 -19.13
C THR A 142 -23.87 -2.19 -18.37
N SER A 143 -25.06 -2.44 -18.93
CA SER A 143 -26.10 -3.30 -18.35
C SER A 143 -25.65 -4.75 -18.20
N LEU A 144 -24.70 -5.19 -19.03
CA LEU A 144 -24.15 -6.54 -19.03
C LEU A 144 -22.91 -6.68 -18.14
N LEU A 145 -22.40 -5.57 -17.60
CA LEU A 145 -21.22 -5.55 -16.74
C LEU A 145 -21.63 -5.63 -15.27
N PRO A 146 -20.83 -6.31 -14.42
CA PRO A 146 -21.04 -6.26 -12.98
C PRO A 146 -20.91 -4.82 -12.48
N LYS A 147 -21.61 -4.49 -11.41
CA LYS A 147 -21.42 -3.21 -10.71
C LYS A 147 -20.20 -3.30 -9.78
N ALA A 148 -19.53 -2.17 -9.59
CA ALA A 148 -18.50 -2.06 -8.56
C ALA A 148 -19.13 -2.28 -7.17
N GLU A 149 -18.38 -2.91 -6.26
CA GLU A 149 -18.83 -3.02 -4.88
C GLU A 149 -18.87 -1.65 -4.19
N PRO A 150 -19.88 -1.39 -3.35
CA PRO A 150 -19.95 -0.17 -2.56
C PRO A 150 -18.79 -0.13 -1.56
N HIS A 151 -18.21 1.05 -1.35
CA HIS A 151 -17.10 1.27 -0.41
C HIS A 151 -15.83 0.46 -0.73
N CYS A 152 -15.66 0.02 -1.98
CA CYS A 152 -14.45 -0.63 -2.44
C CYS A 152 -13.77 0.22 -3.50
N ASN A 153 -12.50 0.53 -3.28
CA ASN A 153 -11.63 1.24 -4.21
C ASN A 153 -10.53 0.35 -4.80
N CYS A 154 -10.71 -0.97 -4.86
CA CYS A 154 -9.74 -1.81 -5.57
C CYS A 154 -9.67 -1.45 -7.06
N VAL A 155 -8.55 -1.76 -7.72
CA VAL A 155 -8.32 -1.43 -9.14
C VAL A 155 -9.48 -1.88 -10.04
N HIS A 156 -10.02 -3.07 -9.80
CA HIS A 156 -11.19 -3.57 -10.51
C HIS A 156 -12.42 -2.67 -10.33
N CYS A 157 -12.79 -2.37 -9.08
CA CYS A 157 -13.96 -1.54 -8.78
C CYS A 157 -13.82 -0.13 -9.35
N GLN A 158 -12.61 0.46 -9.32
CA GLN A 158 -12.34 1.76 -9.93
C GLN A 158 -12.53 1.76 -11.45
N ILE A 159 -12.06 0.71 -12.14
CA ILE A 159 -12.24 0.55 -13.59
C ILE A 159 -13.71 0.37 -13.94
N VAL A 160 -14.40 -0.55 -13.26
CA VAL A 160 -15.82 -0.82 -13.49
C VAL A 160 -16.64 0.45 -13.27
N ARG A 161 -16.42 1.16 -12.17
CA ARG A 161 -17.07 2.43 -11.85
C ARG A 161 -16.86 3.47 -12.97
N SER A 162 -15.65 3.54 -13.52
CA SER A 162 -15.32 4.44 -14.64
C SER A 162 -15.98 4.04 -15.96
N ILE A 163 -16.20 2.76 -16.21
CA ILE A 163 -16.93 2.27 -17.40
C ILE A 163 -18.43 2.58 -17.27
N HIS A 164 -19.00 2.44 -16.06
CA HIS A 164 -20.40 2.81 -15.77
C HIS A 164 -20.63 4.33 -15.75
N GLY A 165 -19.57 5.14 -15.71
CA GLY A 165 -19.66 6.60 -15.62
C GLY A 165 -20.01 7.11 -14.22
N ASP A 166 -19.82 6.27 -13.20
CA ASP A 166 -20.05 6.61 -11.80
C ASP A 166 -18.90 7.48 -11.28
N ALA A 167 -19.21 8.40 -10.36
CA ALA A 167 -18.21 9.26 -9.73
C ALA A 167 -17.24 8.43 -8.88
N PRO A 168 -15.93 8.76 -8.83
CA PRO A 168 -14.98 8.04 -7.99
C PRO A 168 -15.39 8.11 -6.52
N GLU A 169 -15.47 6.97 -5.84
CA GLU A 169 -15.58 6.94 -4.39
C GLU A 169 -14.25 7.43 -3.81
N SER A 170 -14.30 8.57 -3.12
CA SER A 170 -13.15 9.05 -2.36
C SER A 170 -12.96 8.13 -1.15
N PRO A 171 -11.76 7.52 -0.96
CA PRO A 171 -11.42 6.87 0.32
C PRO A 171 -11.34 7.89 1.48
N HIS A 172 -11.46 9.19 1.17
CA HIS A 172 -11.62 10.29 2.11
C HIS A 172 -12.90 11.06 1.81
N ALA A 173 -14.02 10.36 1.58
CA ALA A 173 -15.29 10.97 1.93
C ALA A 173 -15.25 11.13 3.46
N GLU A 174 -14.66 12.23 3.91
CA GLU A 174 -14.70 12.66 5.30
C GLU A 174 -16.16 12.54 5.72
N GLU A 175 -16.46 11.65 6.66
CA GLU A 175 -17.73 11.73 7.37
C GLU A 175 -17.83 13.17 7.84
N VAL A 176 -18.80 13.91 7.30
CA VAL A 176 -19.07 15.27 7.72
C VAL A 176 -19.62 15.15 9.14
N ILE A 177 -18.71 15.10 10.11
CA ILE A 177 -19.06 15.15 11.53
C ILE A 177 -19.76 16.49 11.70
N SER A 178 -21.04 16.42 12.06
CA SER A 178 -21.85 17.60 12.28
C SER A 178 -21.26 18.40 13.45
N VAL A 179 -21.40 19.72 13.46
CA VAL A 179 -20.84 20.55 14.56
C VAL A 179 -21.50 20.17 15.90
N GLU A 180 -22.70 19.61 15.82
CA GLU A 180 -23.46 19.04 16.92
C GLU A 180 -22.78 17.80 17.54
N ASP A 181 -22.13 16.96 16.72
CA ASP A 181 -21.33 15.80 17.16
C ASP A 181 -19.95 16.20 17.72
N LEU A 182 -19.49 17.44 17.45
CA LEU A 182 -18.30 18.05 18.04
C LEU A 182 -18.59 18.76 19.38
N THR A 183 -19.68 18.40 20.06
CA THR A 183 -19.93 18.89 21.41
C THR A 183 -19.20 17.99 22.42
N PHE A 184 -18.12 18.52 23.01
CA PHE A 184 -17.50 17.89 24.17
C PHE A 184 -18.52 17.87 25.31
N ARG A 185 -19.20 16.74 25.48
CA ARG A 185 -20.12 16.56 26.60
C ARG A 185 -19.30 16.64 27.89
N GLY A 186 -19.57 17.67 28.71
CA GLY A 186 -18.89 17.87 29.98
C GLY A 186 -19.20 16.75 30.99
N TRP A 187 -18.56 16.82 32.14
CA TRP A 187 -18.77 15.87 33.22
C TRP A 187 -20.22 15.87 33.73
N ASP A 188 -20.79 14.68 33.98
CA ASP A 188 -22.08 14.56 34.64
C ASP A 188 -21.89 14.79 36.15
N ILE A 189 -22.51 15.84 36.69
CA ILE A 189 -22.33 16.29 38.07
C ILE A 189 -23.60 16.08 38.87
N LYS A 190 -23.51 15.35 39.99
CA LYS A 190 -24.62 15.09 40.91
C LYS A 190 -24.23 15.42 42.35
N GLN A 191 -24.93 16.36 42.96
CA GLN A 191 -24.78 16.62 44.40
C GLN A 191 -25.40 15.48 45.20
N THR A 192 -24.63 14.90 46.14
CA THR A 192 -25.06 13.77 46.96
C THR A 192 -25.27 14.16 48.43
N SER A 193 -24.57 15.20 48.90
CA SER A 193 -24.73 15.75 50.26
C SER A 193 -24.31 17.22 50.32
N ASP A 194 -24.34 17.84 51.51
CA ASP A 194 -23.82 19.19 51.70
C ASP A 194 -22.33 19.25 51.31
N LYS A 195 -22.02 20.13 50.36
CA LYS A 195 -20.68 20.32 49.76
C LYS A 195 -20.05 19.09 49.11
N LEU A 196 -20.79 17.99 48.88
CA LEU A 196 -20.25 16.75 48.31
C LEU A 196 -20.94 16.39 46.98
N TYR A 197 -20.12 16.27 45.94
CA TYR A 197 -20.53 16.09 44.55
C TYR A 197 -19.87 14.85 43.96
N VAL A 198 -20.59 14.18 43.08
CA VAL A 198 -20.09 13.07 42.29
C VAL A 198 -20.01 13.54 40.85
N VAL A 199 -18.85 13.31 40.24
CA VAL A 199 -18.49 13.75 38.88
C VAL A 199 -18.19 12.50 38.08
N ALA A 200 -18.93 12.24 37.00
CA ALA A 200 -18.78 11.03 36.18
C ALA A 200 -18.54 11.38 34.71
N ASN A 201 -17.70 10.59 34.04
CA ASN A 201 -17.50 10.71 32.60
C ASN A 201 -18.76 10.17 31.89
N PRO A 202 -19.46 10.96 31.05
CA PRO A 202 -20.63 10.47 30.32
C PRO A 202 -20.31 9.35 29.33
N LEU A 203 -19.03 9.17 28.95
CA LEU A 203 -18.56 8.16 28.01
C LEU A 203 -17.99 6.91 28.70
N ASP A 204 -17.65 6.98 29.99
CA ASP A 204 -17.14 5.84 30.77
C ASP A 204 -17.75 5.82 32.18
N ALA A 205 -18.63 4.84 32.42
CA ALA A 205 -19.31 4.66 33.70
C ALA A 205 -18.35 4.27 34.85
N ASN A 206 -17.13 3.82 34.55
CA ASN A 206 -16.13 3.49 35.57
C ASN A 206 -15.30 4.70 36.02
N GLU A 207 -15.31 5.78 35.23
CA GLU A 207 -14.56 6.98 35.53
C GLU A 207 -15.43 7.96 36.35
N GLN A 208 -15.40 7.75 37.67
CA GLN A 208 -16.17 8.52 38.63
C GLN A 208 -15.31 9.04 39.78
N TYR A 209 -15.50 10.31 40.12
CA TYR A 209 -14.78 10.99 41.19
C TYR A 209 -15.72 11.70 42.14
N THR A 210 -15.32 11.79 43.41
CA THR A 210 -16.04 12.54 44.43
C THR A 210 -15.28 13.82 44.74
N VAL A 211 -15.98 14.94 44.64
CA VAL A 211 -15.47 16.29 44.92
C VAL A 211 -16.13 16.81 46.19
N PHE A 212 -15.32 17.30 47.13
CA PHE A 212 -15.76 17.96 48.35
C PHE A 212 -15.34 19.43 48.33
N LEU A 213 -16.32 20.34 48.37
CA LEU A 213 -16.14 21.79 48.38
C LEU A 213 -16.13 22.40 49.79
N GLY A 214 -15.81 21.61 50.82
CA GLY A 214 -15.60 22.12 52.18
C GLY A 214 -14.17 22.57 52.44
N GLU A 215 -13.83 22.72 53.73
CA GLU A 215 -12.46 22.99 54.18
C GLU A 215 -11.92 21.74 54.89
N PRO A 216 -10.92 21.03 54.33
CA PRO A 216 -10.19 21.33 53.09
C PRO A 216 -10.94 20.89 51.82
N LEU A 217 -10.76 21.66 50.74
CA LEU A 217 -11.26 21.32 49.41
C LEU A 217 -10.50 20.09 48.88
N GLY A 218 -11.23 19.12 48.34
CA GLY A 218 -10.65 17.83 47.95
C GLY A 218 -11.38 17.14 46.80
N CYS A 219 -10.64 16.28 46.09
CA CYS A 219 -11.17 15.40 45.05
C CYS A 219 -10.51 14.02 45.16
N THR A 220 -11.26 12.95 44.94
CA THR A 220 -10.74 11.57 45.01
C THR A 220 -9.72 11.24 43.93
N CYS A 221 -9.60 12.06 42.87
CA CYS A 221 -8.53 11.93 41.87
C CYS A 221 -7.13 12.31 42.41
N GLY A 222 -7.02 12.79 43.66
CA GLY A 222 -5.75 13.04 44.35
C GLY A 222 -5.05 14.37 44.03
N HIS A 223 -5.56 15.14 43.07
CA HIS A 223 -4.94 16.39 42.62
C HIS A 223 -5.65 17.64 43.12
N LYS A 224 -4.89 18.62 43.59
CA LYS A 224 -5.38 19.98 43.87
C LYS A 224 -5.58 20.70 42.53
N ASN A 225 -6.75 21.32 42.31
CA ASN A 225 -7.12 22.01 41.05
C ASN A 225 -7.34 21.11 39.81
N CYS A 226 -7.86 19.90 40.00
CA CYS A 226 -8.24 19.04 38.88
C CYS A 226 -9.46 19.58 38.11
N GLU A 227 -9.69 19.01 36.91
CA GLU A 227 -10.86 19.32 36.10
C GLU A 227 -12.18 18.98 36.78
N HIS A 228 -12.24 17.94 37.63
CA HIS A 228 -13.44 17.58 38.38
C HIS A 228 -13.87 18.70 39.35
N ILE A 229 -12.91 19.31 40.05
CA ILE A 229 -13.18 20.46 40.93
C ILE A 229 -13.67 21.64 40.09
N LYS A 230 -13.00 21.93 38.97
CA LYS A 230 -13.39 23.02 38.07
C LYS A 230 -14.78 22.80 37.49
N ALA A 231 -15.12 21.57 37.12
CA ALA A 231 -16.42 21.21 36.57
C ALA A 231 -17.54 21.47 37.59
N VAL A 232 -17.37 21.03 38.84
CA VAL A 232 -18.33 21.32 39.93
C VAL A 232 -18.45 22.82 40.22
N LEU A 233 -17.35 23.58 40.15
CA LEU A 233 -17.37 25.04 40.34
C LEU A 233 -17.95 25.82 39.16
N SER A 234 -18.03 25.21 37.98
CA SER A 234 -18.54 25.83 36.74
C SER A 234 -20.00 25.46 36.45
N THR A 235 -20.63 24.70 37.36
CA THR A 235 -22.06 24.34 37.32
C THR A 235 -22.88 25.40 38.05
#